data_AF-A0A957AKS7-F1
#
_entry.id   AF-A0A957AKS7-F1
#
_cell.length_a   1.000
_cell.length_b   1.000
_cell.length_c   1.000
_cell.angle_alpha   90.00
_cell.angle_beta   90.00
_cell.angle_gamma   90.00
#
_symmetry.space_group_name_H-M   'P 1'
#
loop_
_entity.id
_entity.type
_entity.pdbx_description
1 polymer ?
#
loop_
_entity_poly.entity_id
_entity_poly.type
_entity_poly.pdbx_seq_one_letter_code
_entity_poly.pdbx_strand_id
1 'polypeptide(L)'
;MPRVARTLRFRRAQPVIIGVGVLMLALVLVLGDLRIFAFTSSEQSASQAEFTFNIAGTVDLFDDRVVHELAISFNQAEYDHLIATYQDEGEKTYIQATVTIDGTTISPVGLRLKGNSTLMGLRRDGAFGGGRSRGFAPPSECVPSALRDMMPGATPVAGATPVAGATPAAAATPVAGGMGGPGGFGANLDAEDPSTLPWLISFDEYVDGQRYQGYADIAVRPVLMTEANLNEALSLKLVGAADEATQLAAYSSVTWNDSAPVLRLLLETPGDAFAARNFGGNGVLYKSLSTGGFDYLGDDPTLYEAAFDQETAKNHQDLAPLIALLKWNASATDEEFVTALDQHIDTVSLARYIALQELLDNFDDMAGPGKNYYLWYDLDTKQFTVVNWDLNLALSSLGGGPGGRGLSVMKDIDFSAMQACVERVRGEEGGGGGPEARGGPGGGMRMGHPIKDRFLAAPEFQALYAREYATVYHALFGGDYASTELARLTEIVASSGLADSEKLNEEVADLRTKLDEQAALGPVPAATPVAATPGATPLAAAPAREENV
;
A
#
# COMPACT_ATOMS: atom_id res chain seq x y z
N MET A 1 32.16 -42.75 -69.02
CA MET A 1 31.02 -43.49 -68.43
C MET A 1 30.05 -42.46 -67.84
N PRO A 2 28.72 -42.58 -68.06
CA PRO A 2 27.80 -41.45 -67.90
C PRO A 2 27.38 -41.21 -66.44
N ARG A 3 27.22 -39.93 -66.07
CA ARG A 3 26.55 -39.48 -64.83
C ARG A 3 25.04 -39.69 -64.99
N VAL A 4 24.46 -40.60 -64.20
CA VAL A 4 23.01 -40.72 -64.05
C VAL A 4 22.55 -39.65 -63.05
N ALA A 5 21.88 -38.62 -63.53
CA ALA A 5 21.17 -37.67 -62.68
C ALA A 5 19.95 -38.37 -62.04
N ARG A 6 20.01 -38.67 -60.75
CA ARG A 6 18.82 -39.06 -59.97
C ARG A 6 17.98 -37.81 -59.72
N THR A 7 16.95 -37.60 -60.54
CA THR A 7 15.86 -36.67 -60.23
C THR A 7 15.08 -37.23 -59.03
N LEU A 8 15.19 -36.56 -57.88
CA LEU A 8 14.35 -36.82 -56.70
C LEU A 8 12.88 -36.58 -57.10
N ARG A 9 12.13 -37.66 -57.34
CA ARG A 9 10.69 -37.59 -57.63
C ARG A 9 9.93 -37.21 -56.36
N PHE A 10 9.77 -35.92 -56.13
CA PHE A 10 9.00 -35.31 -55.04
C PHE A 10 7.57 -35.85 -54.87
N ARG A 11 6.99 -36.43 -55.94
CA ARG A 11 5.62 -36.96 -55.95
C ARG A 11 5.35 -38.12 -54.99
N ARG A 12 6.37 -38.92 -54.60
CA ARG A 12 6.15 -40.05 -53.66
C ARG A 12 6.08 -39.63 -52.20
N ALA A 13 6.61 -38.47 -51.84
CA ALA A 13 6.58 -37.96 -50.47
C ALA A 13 5.37 -37.03 -50.21
N GLN A 14 4.62 -36.62 -51.24
CA GLN A 14 3.45 -35.75 -51.09
C GLN A 14 2.40 -36.22 -50.05
N PRO A 15 1.98 -37.49 -49.99
CA PRO A 15 1.00 -37.90 -48.98
C PRO A 15 1.58 -37.85 -47.55
N VAL A 16 2.89 -38.08 -47.41
CA VAL A 16 3.59 -37.98 -46.11
C VAL A 16 3.72 -36.52 -45.69
N ILE A 17 4.09 -35.62 -46.60
CA ILE A 17 4.22 -34.18 -46.33
C ILE A 17 2.85 -33.57 -45.99
N ILE A 18 1.79 -33.95 -46.71
CA ILE A 18 0.42 -33.52 -46.40
C ILE A 18 -0.02 -34.08 -45.05
N GLY A 19 0.26 -35.37 -44.77
CA GLY A 19 -0.03 -35.99 -43.48
C GLY A 19 0.66 -35.29 -42.31
N VAL A 20 1.95 -34.95 -42.46
CA VAL A 20 2.71 -34.19 -41.46
C VAL A 20 2.17 -32.77 -41.32
N GLY A 21 1.80 -32.10 -42.41
CA GLY A 21 1.21 -30.77 -42.38
C GLY A 21 -0.15 -30.74 -41.67
N VAL A 22 -1.01 -31.73 -41.92
CA VAL A 22 -2.31 -31.88 -41.23
C VAL A 22 -2.11 -32.21 -39.75
N LEU A 23 -1.14 -33.06 -39.40
CA LEU A 23 -0.82 -33.37 -38.01
C LEU A 23 -0.30 -32.13 -37.27
N MET A 24 0.60 -31.36 -37.87
CA MET A 24 1.12 -30.11 -37.30
C MET A 24 -0.01 -29.09 -37.14
N LEU A 25 -0.89 -28.95 -38.13
CA LEU A 25 -2.05 -28.06 -38.04
C LEU A 25 -3.02 -28.51 -36.94
N ALA A 26 -3.27 -29.82 -36.80
CA ALA A 26 -4.09 -30.38 -35.74
C ALA A 26 -3.45 -30.16 -34.36
N LEU A 27 -2.13 -30.33 -34.22
CA LEU A 27 -1.42 -30.03 -32.98
C LEU A 27 -1.48 -28.54 -32.64
N VAL A 28 -1.34 -27.63 -33.61
CA VAL A 28 -1.48 -26.19 -33.38
C VAL A 28 -2.92 -25.80 -33.03
N LEU A 29 -3.93 -26.41 -33.67
CA LEU A 29 -5.33 -26.09 -33.39
C LEU A 29 -5.86 -26.73 -32.10
N VAL A 30 -5.31 -27.88 -31.69
CA VAL A 30 -5.74 -28.61 -30.48
C VAL A 30 -4.91 -28.26 -29.26
N LEU A 31 -3.61 -27.99 -29.44
CA LEU A 31 -2.66 -27.70 -28.36
C LEU A 31 -2.09 -26.27 -28.40
N GLY A 32 -2.41 -25.46 -29.41
CA GLY A 32 -1.88 -24.08 -29.50
C GLY A 32 -2.37 -23.17 -28.39
N ASP A 33 -3.54 -23.45 -27.82
CA ASP A 33 -4.09 -22.75 -26.65
C ASP A 33 -3.68 -23.41 -25.32
N LEU A 34 -3.03 -24.58 -25.35
CA LEU A 34 -2.48 -25.24 -24.16
C LEU A 34 -1.14 -24.60 -23.80
N ARG A 35 -1.22 -23.52 -23.00
CA ARG A 35 -0.07 -23.00 -22.28
C ARG A 35 0.26 -23.94 -21.12
N ILE A 36 1.47 -24.48 -21.08
CA ILE A 36 1.98 -25.22 -19.92
C ILE A 36 2.56 -24.19 -18.97
N PHE A 37 1.85 -23.95 -17.86
CA PHE A 37 2.39 -23.19 -16.73
C PHE A 37 3.07 -24.17 -15.79
N ALA A 38 4.36 -23.96 -15.53
CA ALA A 38 5.08 -24.74 -14.54
C ALA A 38 4.81 -24.12 -13.16
N PHE A 39 3.80 -24.65 -12.47
CA PHE A 39 3.61 -24.39 -11.04
C PHE A 39 4.69 -25.14 -10.26
N THR A 40 5.44 -24.44 -9.41
CA THR A 40 6.40 -25.04 -8.49
C THR A 40 5.70 -25.31 -7.18
N SER A 41 4.95 -26.41 -7.10
CA SER A 41 4.43 -26.92 -5.83
C SER A 41 5.37 -28.00 -5.30
N SER A 42 6.46 -27.59 -4.66
CA SER A 42 7.25 -28.56 -3.90
C SER A 42 6.52 -28.86 -2.57
N GLU A 43 6.36 -30.15 -2.22
CA GLU A 43 5.97 -30.58 -0.85
C GLU A 43 7.06 -30.27 0.19
N GLN A 44 8.16 -29.67 -0.26
CA GLN A 44 9.14 -29.10 0.63
C GLN A 44 8.41 -28.04 1.46
N SER A 45 8.54 -28.10 2.79
CA SER A 45 8.17 -26.98 3.65
C SER A 45 8.63 -25.70 2.98
N ALA A 46 7.92 -24.58 3.17
CA ALA A 46 8.51 -23.27 2.92
C ALA A 46 9.67 -23.11 3.91
N SER A 47 10.76 -23.85 3.69
CA SER A 47 11.92 -23.84 4.54
C SER A 47 12.47 -22.45 4.35
N GLN A 48 12.58 -21.73 5.46
CA GLN A 48 13.29 -20.46 5.57
C GLN A 48 14.43 -20.46 4.57
N ALA A 49 14.51 -19.43 3.71
CA ALA A 49 15.64 -19.28 2.81
C ALA A 49 16.90 -19.58 3.63
N GLU A 50 17.65 -20.62 3.25
CA GLU A 50 18.89 -20.98 3.95
C GLU A 50 19.83 -19.79 3.78
N PHE A 51 19.80 -18.85 4.72
CA PHE A 51 20.70 -17.72 4.72
C PHE A 51 22.08 -18.27 5.04
N THR A 52 23.02 -18.01 4.15
CA THR A 52 24.38 -18.53 4.22
C THR A 52 25.22 -17.77 5.23
N PHE A 53 24.81 -16.53 5.56
CA PHE A 53 25.59 -15.61 6.37
C PHE A 53 24.71 -14.59 7.11
N ASN A 54 24.71 -14.63 8.44
CA ASN A 54 24.02 -13.65 9.28
C ASN A 54 25.01 -12.86 10.12
N ILE A 55 25.07 -11.55 9.89
CA ILE A 55 25.93 -10.62 10.60
C ILE A 55 25.26 -10.30 11.94
N ALA A 56 25.95 -10.60 13.03
CA ALA A 56 25.55 -10.17 14.37
C ALA A 56 25.79 -8.66 14.52
N GLY A 57 24.89 -7.96 15.21
CA GLY A 57 25.15 -6.60 15.66
C GLY A 57 25.44 -6.53 17.16
N THR A 58 25.73 -5.32 17.62
CA THR A 58 26.08 -5.00 19.01
C THR A 58 24.85 -4.71 19.87
N VAL A 59 23.79 -4.18 19.27
CA VAL A 59 22.48 -3.88 19.86
C VAL A 59 21.42 -4.51 18.95
N ASP A 60 20.32 -5.02 19.52
CA ASP A 60 19.20 -5.54 18.71
C ASP A 60 18.64 -4.42 17.82
N LEU A 61 18.55 -4.64 16.50
CA LEU A 61 18.26 -3.62 15.49
C LEU A 61 16.93 -2.88 15.72
N PHE A 62 15.98 -3.54 16.38
CA PHE A 62 14.68 -2.96 16.69
C PHE A 62 14.46 -2.83 18.20
N ASP A 63 15.53 -2.64 18.98
CA ASP A 63 15.45 -2.22 20.38
C ASP A 63 14.92 -0.78 20.46
N ASP A 64 13.60 -0.67 20.45
CA ASP A 64 12.85 0.59 20.48
C ASP A 64 12.93 1.37 21.81
N ARG A 65 13.84 0.96 22.70
CA ARG A 65 14.17 1.63 23.96
C ARG A 65 15.41 2.52 23.83
N VAL A 66 16.10 2.49 22.69
CA VAL A 66 17.25 3.34 22.39
C VAL A 66 17.07 4.04 21.05
N VAL A 67 17.88 5.07 20.83
CA VAL A 67 18.03 5.69 19.51
C VAL A 67 19.29 5.10 18.89
N HIS A 68 19.13 4.29 17.84
CA HIS A 68 20.26 3.65 17.15
C HIS A 68 21.09 4.68 16.37
N GLU A 69 22.35 4.33 16.08
CA GLU A 69 23.19 5.10 15.17
C GLU A 69 23.29 4.38 13.81
N LEU A 70 22.92 5.08 12.74
CA LEU A 70 22.95 4.56 11.38
C LEU A 70 23.76 5.50 10.47
N ALA A 71 24.94 5.07 10.04
CA ALA A 71 25.75 5.80 9.08
C ALA A 71 25.73 5.10 7.72
N ILE A 72 25.24 5.81 6.69
CA ILE A 72 25.08 5.30 5.33
C ILE A 72 26.06 6.04 4.42
N SER A 73 26.91 5.33 3.68
CA SER A 73 27.79 5.93 2.67
C SER A 73 27.66 5.25 1.31
N PHE A 74 27.71 6.04 0.24
CA PHE A 74 27.54 5.58 -1.13
C PHE A 74 28.30 6.49 -2.11
N ASN A 75 28.45 6.04 -3.35
CA ASN A 75 29.06 6.85 -4.41
C ASN A 75 28.08 7.92 -4.91
N GLN A 76 28.45 9.20 -4.85
CA GLN A 76 27.59 10.30 -5.28
C GLN A 76 27.16 10.19 -6.76
N ALA A 77 28.05 9.74 -7.65
CA ALA A 77 27.69 9.59 -9.07
C ALA A 77 26.66 8.48 -9.30
N GLU A 78 26.67 7.42 -8.49
CA GLU A 78 25.65 6.37 -8.54
C GLU A 78 24.32 6.86 -7.98
N TYR A 79 24.35 7.65 -6.90
CA TYR A 79 23.16 8.33 -6.37
C TYR A 79 22.52 9.25 -7.40
N ASP A 80 23.32 10.12 -8.04
CA ASP A 80 22.83 11.05 -9.06
C ASP A 80 22.19 10.29 -10.23
N HIS A 81 22.77 9.13 -10.61
CA HIS A 81 22.21 8.26 -11.64
C HIS A 81 20.90 7.61 -11.17
N LEU A 82 20.84 7.06 -9.96
CA LEU A 82 19.61 6.48 -9.37
C LEU A 82 18.47 7.51 -9.33
N ILE A 83 18.76 8.74 -8.92
CA ILE A 83 17.78 9.83 -8.91
C ILE A 83 17.33 10.16 -10.33
N ALA A 84 18.26 10.31 -11.29
CA ALA A 84 17.91 10.59 -12.67
C ALA A 84 17.02 9.49 -13.28
N THR A 85 17.39 8.22 -13.10
CA THR A 85 16.59 7.07 -13.54
C THR A 85 15.18 7.10 -12.95
N TYR A 86 15.03 7.37 -11.65
CA TYR A 86 13.71 7.49 -11.05
C TYR A 86 12.91 8.67 -11.62
N GLN A 87 13.56 9.82 -11.78
CA GLN A 87 12.90 11.03 -12.28
C GLN A 87 12.43 10.92 -13.73
N ASP A 88 13.19 10.21 -14.56
CA ASP A 88 12.94 10.08 -16.00
C ASP A 88 12.05 8.87 -16.34
N GLU A 89 12.25 7.73 -15.66
CA GLU A 89 11.61 6.45 -16.01
C GLU A 89 10.64 5.97 -14.92
N GLY A 90 10.81 6.44 -13.69
CA GLY A 90 10.07 5.96 -12.51
C GLY A 90 10.61 4.66 -11.92
N GLU A 91 11.71 4.15 -12.47
CA GLU A 91 12.38 2.94 -12.00
C GLU A 91 13.17 3.20 -10.72
N LYS A 92 13.15 2.25 -9.79
CA LYS A 92 13.85 2.34 -8.50
C LYS A 92 14.96 1.31 -8.48
N THR A 93 16.13 1.73 -8.95
CA THR A 93 17.33 0.90 -9.04
C THR A 93 18.08 0.87 -7.71
N TYR A 94 18.84 -0.20 -7.48
CA TYR A 94 19.78 -0.30 -6.36
C TYR A 94 21.13 0.32 -6.73
N ILE A 95 21.74 0.97 -5.75
CA ILE A 95 23.16 1.34 -5.75
C ILE A 95 23.88 0.65 -4.61
N GLN A 96 25.20 0.50 -4.74
CA GLN A 96 26.02 -0.10 -3.70
C GLN A 96 26.32 0.93 -2.61
N ALA A 97 26.04 0.55 -1.36
CA ALA A 97 26.33 1.37 -0.19
C ALA A 97 27.11 0.58 0.87
N THR A 98 27.62 1.30 1.86
CA THR A 98 28.11 0.77 3.12
C THR A 98 27.26 1.34 4.23
N VAL A 99 26.81 0.47 5.14
CA VAL A 99 25.98 0.88 6.28
C VAL A 99 26.67 0.46 7.57
N THR A 100 26.78 1.38 8.52
CA THR A 100 27.24 1.08 9.88
C THR A 100 26.10 1.27 10.86
N ILE A 101 25.74 0.21 11.57
CA ILE A 101 24.64 0.18 12.56
C ILE A 101 25.23 -0.09 13.93
N ASP A 102 25.13 0.87 14.84
CA ASP A 102 25.65 0.77 16.22
C ASP A 102 27.11 0.26 16.28
N GLY A 103 27.94 0.74 15.35
CA GLY A 103 29.35 0.37 15.21
C GLY A 103 29.62 -0.90 14.39
N THR A 104 28.59 -1.60 13.90
CA THR A 104 28.73 -2.77 13.02
C THR A 104 28.65 -2.33 11.56
N THR A 105 29.78 -2.36 10.85
CA THR A 105 29.84 -2.01 9.42
C THR A 105 29.52 -3.21 8.52
N ILE A 106 28.62 -2.99 7.56
CA ILE A 106 28.12 -3.97 6.59
C ILE A 106 28.34 -3.40 5.19
N SER A 107 29.07 -4.15 4.36
CA SER A 107 29.40 -3.77 2.98
C SER A 107 29.73 -5.02 2.16
N PRO A 108 29.22 -5.13 0.93
CA PRO A 108 28.26 -4.23 0.29
C PRO A 108 26.83 -4.42 0.82
N VAL A 109 26.02 -3.36 0.71
CA VAL A 109 24.55 -3.44 0.83
C VAL A 109 23.90 -2.71 -0.35
N GLY A 110 22.68 -3.09 -0.69
CA GLY A 110 21.81 -2.37 -1.63
C GLY A 110 21.14 -1.19 -0.97
N LEU A 111 21.14 -0.04 -1.64
CA LEU A 111 20.34 1.12 -1.28
C LEU A 111 19.42 1.50 -2.46
N ARG A 112 18.10 1.57 -2.23
CA ARG A 112 17.14 2.05 -3.25
C ARG A 112 16.04 2.93 -2.68
N LEU A 113 15.42 3.74 -3.54
CA LEU A 113 14.21 4.48 -3.19
C LEU A 113 13.03 3.53 -2.89
N LYS A 114 12.19 3.90 -1.92
CA LYS A 114 11.01 3.12 -1.48
C LYS A 114 9.72 3.94 -1.57
N GLY A 115 8.59 3.27 -1.81
CA GLY A 115 7.25 3.89 -1.80
C GLY A 115 6.84 4.46 -3.16
N ASN A 116 5.56 4.31 -3.53
CA ASN A 116 5.05 4.78 -4.82
C ASN A 116 4.50 6.20 -4.70
N SER A 117 3.49 6.37 -3.86
CA SER A 117 2.77 7.63 -3.69
C SER A 117 3.67 8.75 -3.16
N THR A 118 4.54 8.44 -2.20
CA THR A 118 5.48 9.40 -1.61
C THR A 118 6.41 10.00 -2.66
N LEU A 119 6.93 9.18 -3.58
CA LEU A 119 7.92 9.62 -4.57
C LEU A 119 7.31 10.31 -5.80
N MET A 120 5.99 10.25 -6.02
CA MET A 120 5.36 10.78 -7.26
C MET A 120 5.71 12.24 -7.54
N GLY A 121 5.87 13.06 -6.49
CA GLY A 121 6.24 14.48 -6.61
C GLY A 121 7.67 14.72 -7.11
N LEU A 122 8.53 13.71 -7.13
CA LEU A 122 9.91 13.82 -7.62
C LEU A 122 10.03 13.57 -9.13
N ARG A 123 9.03 12.97 -9.79
CA ARG A 123 9.12 12.65 -11.22
C ARG A 123 9.10 13.90 -12.11
N ARG A 124 9.90 13.92 -13.18
CA ARG A 124 9.98 15.05 -14.13
C ARG A 124 8.82 15.10 -15.13
N ASP A 125 8.20 13.96 -15.41
CA ASP A 125 7.06 13.84 -16.32
C ASP A 125 5.73 14.36 -15.73
N GLY A 126 5.77 14.92 -14.51
CA GLY A 126 4.70 15.74 -13.98
C GLY A 126 3.41 14.96 -13.73
N ALA A 127 3.51 13.69 -13.33
CA ALA A 127 2.36 12.87 -12.97
C ALA A 127 1.46 13.55 -11.93
N PHE A 128 1.99 14.41 -11.05
CA PHE A 128 1.26 15.51 -10.38
C PHE A 128 2.22 16.62 -9.88
N GLY A 129 2.80 17.43 -10.78
CA GLY A 129 3.33 18.75 -10.42
C GLY A 129 4.74 19.07 -10.90
N GLY A 130 4.84 20.00 -11.87
CA GLY A 130 6.12 20.52 -12.34
C GLY A 130 6.01 21.53 -13.48
N GLY A 131 4.92 22.30 -13.56
CA GLY A 131 4.77 23.33 -14.58
C GLY A 131 3.48 24.11 -14.40
N ARG A 132 3.60 25.39 -14.02
CA ARG A 132 2.53 26.41 -13.93
C ARG A 132 1.11 25.83 -13.96
N SER A 133 0.69 25.22 -12.86
CA SER A 133 -0.65 24.66 -12.73
C SER A 133 -1.69 25.76 -12.90
N ARG A 134 -2.34 25.81 -14.07
CA ARG A 134 -3.77 26.10 -14.09
C ARG A 134 -4.42 24.84 -13.54
N GLY A 135 -4.67 24.83 -12.23
CA GLY A 135 -5.35 23.72 -11.57
C GLY A 135 -6.63 23.37 -12.32
N PHE A 136 -6.81 22.09 -12.62
CA PHE A 136 -8.08 21.59 -13.10
C PHE A 136 -9.05 21.58 -11.92
N ALA A 137 -9.82 22.67 -11.76
CA ALA A 137 -11.05 22.63 -10.99
C ALA A 137 -12.15 22.09 -11.91
N PRO A 138 -12.83 20.98 -11.57
CA PRO A 138 -14.03 20.59 -12.31
C PRO A 138 -15.07 21.73 -12.24
N PRO A 139 -15.93 21.87 -13.26
CA PRO A 139 -17.03 22.82 -13.23
C PRO A 139 -17.80 22.70 -11.90
N SER A 140 -18.17 23.83 -11.29
CA SER A 140 -18.77 23.86 -9.94
C SER A 140 -20.08 23.08 -9.83
N GLU A 141 -20.73 22.81 -10.96
CA GLU A 141 -21.92 21.96 -11.11
C GLU A 141 -21.63 20.46 -11.05
N CYS A 142 -20.39 20.03 -11.28
CA CYS A 142 -19.95 18.64 -11.17
C CYS A 142 -19.33 18.31 -9.81
N VAL A 143 -19.11 19.29 -8.94
CA VAL A 143 -18.58 19.08 -7.59
C VAL A 143 -19.73 18.67 -6.66
N PRO A 144 -19.69 17.47 -6.04
CA PRO A 144 -20.70 17.06 -5.07
C PRO A 144 -20.82 18.06 -3.93
N SER A 145 -22.04 18.30 -3.43
CA SER A 145 -22.30 19.28 -2.36
C SER A 145 -21.44 19.04 -1.12
N ALA A 146 -21.20 17.77 -0.79
CA ALA A 146 -20.35 17.37 0.32
C ALA A 146 -18.88 17.85 0.17
N LEU A 147 -18.35 17.89 -1.06
CA LEU A 147 -17.00 18.40 -1.36
C LEU A 147 -16.98 19.94 -1.38
N ARG A 148 -18.12 20.56 -1.72
CA ARG A 148 -18.28 22.03 -1.78
C ARG A 148 -18.36 22.66 -0.39
N ASP A 149 -18.97 21.97 0.56
CA ASP A 149 -19.09 22.41 1.96
C ASP A 149 -17.78 22.26 2.74
N MET A 150 -16.82 21.49 2.20
CA MET A 150 -15.45 21.34 2.71
C MET A 150 -14.48 22.43 2.26
N MET A 151 -14.89 23.31 1.35
CA MET A 151 -14.08 24.43 0.86
C MET A 151 -14.73 25.79 1.21
N PRO A 152 -14.76 26.21 2.49
CA PRO A 152 -15.29 27.51 2.84
C PRO A 152 -14.28 28.61 2.46
N GLY A 153 -14.52 29.29 1.34
CA GLY A 153 -13.70 30.42 0.90
C GLY A 153 -13.74 30.74 -0.60
N ALA A 154 -14.24 29.81 -1.43
CA ALA A 154 -14.42 30.06 -2.87
C ALA A 154 -15.76 30.76 -3.14
N THR A 155 -15.98 31.97 -2.61
CA THR A 155 -16.99 32.85 -3.19
C THR A 155 -16.40 33.47 -4.47
N PRO A 156 -17.01 33.26 -5.65
CA PRO A 156 -16.56 33.96 -6.84
C PRO A 156 -16.94 35.43 -6.70
N VAL A 157 -15.96 36.31 -6.56
CA VAL A 157 -16.20 37.75 -6.70
C VAL A 157 -16.52 38.02 -8.17
N ALA A 158 -17.80 38.09 -8.48
CA ALA A 158 -18.28 38.55 -9.77
C ALA A 158 -18.09 40.08 -9.86
N GLY A 159 -17.24 40.52 -10.79
CA GLY A 159 -17.19 41.91 -11.24
C GLY A 159 -15.94 42.69 -10.84
N ALA A 160 -14.83 42.45 -11.53
CA ALA A 160 -13.79 43.45 -11.68
C ALA A 160 -13.34 43.48 -13.15
N THR A 161 -13.65 44.59 -13.83
CA THR A 161 -13.16 44.87 -15.18
C THR A 161 -11.65 45.15 -15.15
N PRO A 162 -10.88 44.77 -16.19
CA PRO A 162 -9.44 44.98 -16.19
C PRO A 162 -9.13 46.43 -16.56
N VAL A 163 -8.34 47.12 -15.74
CA VAL A 163 -7.67 48.36 -16.16
C VAL A 163 -6.32 47.99 -16.73
N ALA A 164 -6.11 48.35 -18.00
CA ALA A 164 -4.88 48.14 -18.74
C ALA A 164 -3.81 49.19 -18.38
N GLY A 165 -2.56 48.73 -18.21
CA GLY A 165 -1.37 49.57 -18.32
C GLY A 165 -0.55 49.73 -17.05
N ALA A 166 0.43 48.83 -16.85
CA ALA A 166 1.71 49.16 -16.20
C ALA A 166 2.73 48.02 -16.37
N THR A 167 3.88 48.35 -16.98
CA THR A 167 5.19 47.70 -16.84
C THR A 167 6.25 48.80 -17.00
N PRO A 168 7.51 48.66 -16.57
CA PRO A 168 8.14 47.73 -15.61
C PRO A 168 9.07 48.44 -14.59
N ALA A 169 9.57 47.75 -13.54
CA ALA A 169 10.95 47.89 -13.02
C ALA A 169 11.22 47.05 -11.76
N ALA A 170 12.46 46.60 -11.65
CA ALA A 170 13.04 45.73 -10.64
C ALA A 170 13.20 46.36 -9.24
N ALA A 171 13.06 45.53 -8.20
CA ALA A 171 13.83 45.64 -6.96
C ALA A 171 13.86 44.28 -6.26
N ALA A 172 15.08 43.80 -5.99
CA ALA A 172 15.35 42.57 -5.26
C ALA A 172 15.24 42.79 -3.74
N THR A 173 14.65 41.83 -3.04
CA THR A 173 15.05 41.36 -1.69
C THR A 173 14.30 40.05 -1.40
N PRO A 174 14.95 39.02 -0.84
CA PRO A 174 14.31 37.72 -0.61
C PRO A 174 13.54 37.80 0.71
N VAL A 175 12.22 37.63 0.64
CA VAL A 175 11.41 37.38 1.83
C VAL A 175 11.17 35.88 1.87
N ALA A 176 11.84 35.23 2.82
CA ALA A 176 11.50 33.91 3.32
C ALA A 176 10.03 33.91 3.75
N GLY A 177 9.28 32.87 3.35
CA GLY A 177 7.86 32.74 3.65
C GLY A 177 7.03 32.36 2.43
N GLY A 178 7.38 31.24 1.79
CA GLY A 178 6.48 30.60 0.83
C GLY A 178 5.45 29.77 1.58
N MET A 179 4.33 30.38 1.96
CA MET A 179 3.12 29.65 2.33
C MET A 179 2.69 28.81 1.13
N GLY A 180 2.92 27.50 1.20
CA GLY A 180 2.40 26.52 0.26
C GLY A 180 0.87 26.61 0.22
N GLY A 181 0.32 26.73 -0.98
CA GLY A 181 -1.13 26.76 -1.17
C GLY A 181 -1.80 25.45 -0.71
N PRO A 182 -3.06 25.50 -0.29
CA PRO A 182 -3.76 24.33 0.23
C PRO A 182 -4.12 23.40 -0.93
N GLY A 183 -3.42 22.27 -1.06
CA GLY A 183 -3.74 21.26 -2.08
C GLY A 183 -2.63 20.28 -2.49
N GLY A 184 -1.45 20.30 -1.89
CA GLY A 184 -0.40 19.30 -2.14
C GLY A 184 -0.23 18.34 -0.98
N PHE A 185 -0.60 17.06 -1.15
CA PHE A 185 -0.14 15.95 -0.30
C PHE A 185 1.33 15.61 -0.61
N GLY A 186 2.19 16.63 -0.60
CA GLY A 186 3.60 16.52 -0.96
C GLY A 186 4.46 16.72 0.26
N ALA A 187 5.09 15.65 0.71
CA ALA A 187 6.34 15.73 1.45
C ALA A 187 7.28 16.74 0.78
N ASN A 188 8.04 17.52 1.56
CA ASN A 188 9.17 18.29 1.03
C ASN A 188 10.31 17.32 0.71
N LEU A 189 10.11 16.46 -0.30
CA LEU A 189 11.17 15.62 -0.82
C LEU A 189 12.09 16.48 -1.67
N ASP A 190 13.39 16.34 -1.42
CA ASP A 190 14.43 16.97 -2.19
C ASP A 190 15.32 15.89 -2.78
N ALA A 191 15.42 15.85 -4.10
CA ALA A 191 16.23 14.89 -4.82
C ALA A 191 17.74 15.07 -4.54
N GLU A 192 18.16 16.26 -4.12
CA GLU A 192 19.55 16.56 -3.77
C GLU A 192 19.86 16.23 -2.30
N ASP A 193 18.84 16.10 -1.45
CA ASP A 193 18.99 15.73 -0.04
C ASP A 193 18.44 14.32 0.24
N PRO A 194 19.30 13.29 0.26
CA PRO A 194 18.88 11.91 0.51
C PRO A 194 18.19 11.74 1.86
N SER A 195 18.42 12.62 2.83
CA SER A 195 17.79 12.51 4.14
C SER A 195 16.27 12.69 4.06
N THR A 196 15.77 13.41 3.07
CA THR A 196 14.33 13.65 2.88
C THR A 196 13.62 12.47 2.22
N LEU A 197 14.37 11.53 1.64
CA LEU A 197 13.83 10.49 0.77
C LEU A 197 13.51 9.19 1.54
N PRO A 198 12.48 8.44 1.12
CA PRO A 198 12.22 7.09 1.64
C PRO A 198 13.21 6.06 1.05
N TRP A 199 13.83 5.28 1.94
CA TRP A 199 14.83 4.28 1.53
C TRP A 199 14.45 2.85 1.92
N LEU A 200 14.90 1.92 1.09
CA LEU A 200 15.06 0.52 1.43
C LEU A 200 16.56 0.21 1.44
N ILE A 201 17.05 -0.37 2.53
CA ILE A 201 18.39 -0.93 2.64
C ILE A 201 18.24 -2.45 2.54
N SER A 202 18.90 -3.05 1.57
CA SER A 202 18.92 -4.50 1.35
C SER A 202 20.29 -5.06 1.68
N PHE A 203 20.35 -6.00 2.62
CA PHE A 203 21.59 -6.64 3.03
C PHE A 203 22.01 -7.76 2.10
N ASP A 204 21.10 -8.36 1.31
CA ASP A 204 21.40 -9.45 0.39
C ASP A 204 21.44 -9.07 -1.09
N GLU A 205 21.11 -7.84 -1.48
CA GLU A 205 21.11 -7.39 -2.88
C GLU A 205 22.40 -7.73 -3.65
N TYR A 206 23.57 -7.60 -3.01
CA TYR A 206 24.87 -7.85 -3.64
C TYR A 206 25.60 -9.08 -3.09
N VAL A 207 25.05 -9.72 -2.06
CA VAL A 207 25.60 -10.93 -1.44
C VAL A 207 24.44 -11.85 -1.08
N ASP A 208 24.13 -12.78 -1.98
CA ASP A 208 23.04 -13.75 -1.81
C ASP A 208 23.06 -14.40 -0.42
N GLY A 209 21.96 -14.25 0.31
CA GLY A 209 21.78 -14.84 1.64
C GLY A 209 22.48 -14.10 2.79
N GLN A 210 23.06 -12.92 2.56
CA GLN A 210 23.54 -12.05 3.64
C GLN A 210 22.36 -11.48 4.43
N ARG A 211 22.45 -11.54 5.76
CA ARG A 211 21.46 -10.97 6.68
C ARG A 211 22.16 -10.09 7.70
N TYR A 212 21.46 -9.09 8.22
CA TYR A 212 21.87 -8.41 9.45
C TYR A 212 20.84 -8.73 10.53
N GLN A 213 21.27 -9.42 11.58
CA GLN A 213 20.41 -9.91 12.66
C GLN A 213 19.15 -10.68 12.19
N GLY A 214 19.27 -11.40 11.08
CA GLY A 214 18.19 -12.18 10.47
C GLY A 214 17.34 -11.40 9.47
N TYR A 215 17.51 -10.09 9.34
CA TYR A 215 16.77 -9.25 8.38
C TYR A 215 17.47 -9.21 7.03
N ALA A 216 16.69 -9.37 5.95
CA ALA A 216 17.14 -9.18 4.57
C ALA A 216 17.11 -7.70 4.20
N ASP A 217 16.02 -7.01 4.56
CA ASP A 217 15.86 -5.58 4.27
C ASP A 217 15.29 -4.81 5.46
N ILE A 218 15.62 -3.52 5.52
CA ILE A 218 14.99 -2.55 6.41
C ILE A 218 14.56 -1.31 5.63
N ALA A 219 13.49 -0.66 6.09
CA ALA A 219 13.03 0.60 5.54
C ALA A 219 13.44 1.78 6.43
N VAL A 220 13.92 2.86 5.83
CA VAL A 220 14.15 4.14 6.50
C VAL A 220 13.01 5.06 6.11
N ARG A 221 12.15 5.41 7.08
CA ARG A 221 10.99 6.27 6.83
C ARG A 221 11.41 7.73 6.77
N PRO A 222 11.00 8.48 5.73
CA PRO A 222 11.15 9.92 5.71
C PRO A 222 10.14 10.55 6.68
N VAL A 223 10.43 11.77 7.10
CA VAL A 223 9.47 12.59 7.86
C VAL A 223 8.71 13.45 6.85
N LEU A 224 7.38 13.31 6.80
CA LEU A 224 6.56 13.98 5.78
C LEU A 224 5.75 15.16 6.33
N MET A 225 4.89 14.87 7.30
CA MET A 225 3.88 15.82 7.82
C MET A 225 3.99 16.03 9.33
N THR A 226 4.84 15.24 9.98
CA THR A 226 5.04 15.19 11.43
C THR A 226 6.48 15.57 11.77
N GLU A 227 6.88 15.53 13.04
CA GLU A 227 8.27 15.73 13.44
C GLU A 227 9.02 14.39 13.45
N ALA A 228 8.39 13.32 13.92
CA ALA A 228 9.06 12.05 14.19
C ALA A 228 8.29 10.80 13.74
N ASN A 229 7.21 10.91 12.97
CA ASN A 229 6.35 9.77 12.62
C ASN A 229 5.86 8.98 13.86
N LEU A 230 5.58 9.65 14.98
CA LEU A 230 5.06 9.03 16.20
C LEU A 230 3.75 8.30 15.92
N ASN A 231 2.97 8.78 14.95
CA ASN A 231 1.71 8.14 14.55
C ASN A 231 1.94 6.72 13.99
N GLU A 232 2.93 6.51 13.13
CA GLU A 232 3.26 5.18 12.59
C GLU A 232 3.88 4.30 13.68
N ALA A 233 4.83 4.84 14.45
CA ALA A 233 5.48 4.11 15.54
C ALA A 233 4.46 3.64 16.60
N LEU A 234 3.55 4.51 17.02
CA LEU A 234 2.48 4.16 17.95
C LEU A 234 1.52 3.14 17.33
N SER A 235 1.09 3.34 16.08
CA SER A 235 0.14 2.44 15.41
C SER A 235 0.68 1.00 15.34
N LEU A 236 1.98 0.81 15.07
CA LEU A 236 2.61 -0.52 15.11
C LEU A 236 2.53 -1.18 16.49
N LYS A 237 2.66 -0.40 17.57
CA LYS A 237 2.51 -0.89 18.95
C LYS A 237 1.07 -1.25 19.29
N LEU A 238 0.11 -0.50 18.75
CA LEU A 238 -1.31 -0.78 18.91
C LEU A 238 -1.72 -2.04 18.13
N VAL A 239 -1.19 -2.24 16.91
CA VAL A 239 -1.39 -3.50 16.16
C VAL A 239 -0.95 -4.71 16.97
N GLY A 240 0.24 -4.65 17.58
CA GLY A 240 0.73 -5.73 18.43
C GLY A 240 -0.11 -5.94 19.69
N ALA A 241 -0.62 -4.87 20.30
CA ALA A 241 -1.53 -4.97 21.45
C ALA A 241 -2.88 -5.59 21.09
N ALA A 242 -3.31 -5.45 19.83
CA ALA A 242 -4.50 -6.08 19.28
C ALA A 242 -4.29 -7.55 18.88
N ASP A 243 -3.13 -8.15 19.16
CA ASP A 243 -2.78 -9.53 18.78
C ASP A 243 -2.81 -9.76 17.25
N GLU A 244 -2.50 -8.71 16.49
CA GLU A 244 -2.33 -8.77 15.04
C GLU A 244 -0.83 -8.76 14.68
N ALA A 245 -0.48 -9.39 13.57
CA ALA A 245 0.89 -9.40 13.08
C ALA A 245 1.37 -7.96 12.82
N THR A 246 2.47 -7.59 13.47
CA THR A 246 3.01 -6.21 13.45
C THR A 246 4.48 -6.18 13.10
N GLN A 247 4.88 -5.15 12.35
CA GLN A 247 6.29 -4.87 12.05
C GLN A 247 7.00 -4.31 13.28
N LEU A 248 8.29 -4.61 13.41
CA LEU A 248 9.14 -3.92 14.37
C LEU A 248 9.56 -2.54 13.85
N ALA A 249 9.77 -1.61 14.78
CA ALA A 249 10.25 -0.28 14.47
C ALA A 249 11.11 0.28 15.61
N ALA A 250 12.12 1.07 15.26
CA ALA A 250 12.98 1.75 16.22
C ALA A 250 13.48 3.09 15.65
N TYR A 251 13.76 4.04 16.53
CA TYR A 251 14.29 5.34 16.13
C TYR A 251 15.80 5.29 15.91
N SER A 252 16.29 6.09 14.97
CA SER A 252 17.71 6.16 14.66
C SER A 252 18.17 7.56 14.32
N SER A 253 19.37 7.91 14.76
CA SER A 253 20.16 9.01 14.23
C SER A 253 20.82 8.53 12.93
N VAL A 254 20.41 9.11 11.80
CA VAL A 254 20.87 8.68 10.48
C VAL A 254 21.74 9.75 9.83
N THR A 255 22.87 9.34 9.26
CA THR A 255 23.75 10.18 8.43
C THR A 255 23.90 9.59 7.03
N TRP A 256 23.97 10.45 6.02
CA TRP A 256 24.21 10.08 4.62
C TRP A 256 25.49 10.75 4.16
N ASN A 257 26.50 9.94 3.83
CA ASN A 257 27.87 10.39 3.60
C ASN A 257 28.34 11.30 4.76
N ASP A 258 28.68 12.55 4.46
CA ASP A 258 29.17 13.52 5.44
C ASP A 258 28.06 14.45 5.98
N SER A 259 26.78 14.08 5.84
CA SER A 259 25.66 14.91 6.32
C SER A 259 25.62 15.00 7.85
N ALA A 260 24.96 16.05 8.36
CA ALA A 260 24.56 16.07 9.76
C ALA A 260 23.57 14.92 10.05
N PRO A 261 23.55 14.40 11.28
CA PRO A 261 22.57 13.39 11.68
C PRO A 261 21.16 13.97 11.72
N VAL A 262 20.18 13.17 11.31
CA VAL A 262 18.76 13.48 11.46
C VAL A 262 18.04 12.29 12.07
N LEU A 263 16.93 12.53 12.76
CA LEU A 263 16.12 11.46 13.32
C LEU A 263 15.27 10.78 12.22
N ARG A 264 15.31 9.46 12.13
CA ARG A 264 14.41 8.67 11.28
C ARG A 264 13.82 7.49 12.05
N LEU A 265 12.67 7.04 11.59
CA LEU A 265 12.06 5.79 12.05
C LEU A 265 12.51 4.67 11.11
N LEU A 266 13.16 3.64 11.65
CA LEU A 266 13.45 2.40 10.95
C LEU A 266 12.28 1.45 11.10
N LEU A 267 11.91 0.77 10.02
CA LEU A 267 10.89 -0.26 10.02
C LEU A 267 11.45 -1.58 9.48
N GLU A 268 11.04 -2.66 10.12
CA GLU A 268 11.12 -3.98 9.54
C GLU A 268 10.29 -4.05 8.26
N THR A 269 10.86 -4.72 7.27
CA THR A 269 10.14 -5.06 6.05
C THR A 269 9.57 -6.48 6.18
N PRO A 270 8.27 -6.70 5.91
CA PRO A 270 7.70 -8.03 5.94
C PRO A 270 8.36 -8.96 4.93
N GLY A 271 9.06 -9.97 5.45
CA GLY A 271 9.75 -11.02 4.70
C GLY A 271 9.91 -12.26 5.60
N ASP A 272 10.98 -13.03 5.41
CA ASP A 272 11.15 -14.31 6.12
C ASP A 272 11.22 -14.16 7.64
N ALA A 273 11.97 -13.17 8.15
CA ALA A 273 12.09 -12.91 9.60
C ALA A 273 10.76 -12.50 10.23
N PHE A 274 10.00 -11.64 9.55
CA PHE A 274 8.67 -11.24 9.95
C PHE A 274 7.70 -12.44 9.98
N ALA A 275 7.70 -13.24 8.91
CA ALA A 275 6.84 -14.42 8.80
C ALA A 275 7.17 -15.47 9.87
N ALA A 276 8.46 -15.69 10.15
CA ALA A 276 8.90 -16.58 11.22
C ALA A 276 8.43 -16.10 12.60
N ARG A 277 8.57 -14.80 12.90
CA ARG A 277 8.17 -14.23 14.21
C ARG A 277 6.66 -14.27 14.43
N ASN A 278 5.87 -13.92 13.42
CA ASN A 278 4.42 -13.75 13.57
C ASN A 278 3.63 -15.03 13.27
N PHE A 279 4.13 -15.93 12.41
CA PHE A 279 3.37 -17.07 11.91
C PHE A 279 4.13 -18.41 11.97
N GLY A 280 5.36 -18.43 12.50
CA GLY A 280 6.21 -19.65 12.52
C GLY A 280 6.85 -20.00 11.18
N GLY A 281 6.57 -19.25 10.09
CA GLY A 281 7.30 -19.28 8.83
C GLY A 281 6.88 -20.35 7.81
N ASN A 282 5.89 -21.20 8.10
CA ASN A 282 5.42 -22.22 7.15
C ASN A 282 4.32 -21.67 6.22
N GLY A 283 4.68 -20.74 5.36
CA GLY A 283 3.71 -20.08 4.48
C GLY A 283 4.34 -19.12 3.47
N VAL A 284 3.47 -18.45 2.71
CA VAL A 284 3.86 -17.53 1.64
C VAL A 284 3.28 -16.16 1.90
N LEU A 285 4.13 -15.14 1.90
CA LEU A 285 3.72 -13.75 2.07
C LEU A 285 3.63 -13.07 0.70
N TYR A 286 2.46 -12.51 0.39
CA TYR A 286 2.22 -11.73 -0.83
C TYR A 286 1.89 -10.29 -0.48
N LYS A 287 2.61 -9.35 -1.04
CA LYS A 287 2.38 -7.93 -0.89
C LYS A 287 1.43 -7.43 -1.96
N SER A 288 0.45 -6.60 -1.59
CA SER A 288 -0.33 -5.87 -2.60
C SER A 288 0.42 -4.64 -3.11
N LEU A 289 0.30 -4.37 -4.40
CA LEU A 289 0.87 -3.21 -5.07
C LEU A 289 -0.24 -2.20 -5.37
N SER A 290 0.04 -0.92 -5.07
CA SER A 290 -0.89 0.20 -5.32
C SER A 290 -1.38 0.26 -6.77
N THR A 291 -0.57 -0.22 -7.72
CA THR A 291 -0.82 -0.23 -9.16
C THR A 291 -1.85 -1.27 -9.64
N GLY A 292 -2.10 -2.34 -8.88
CA GLY A 292 -2.95 -3.45 -9.32
C GLY A 292 -4.15 -3.71 -8.42
N GLY A 293 -5.10 -4.53 -8.85
CA GLY A 293 -6.36 -4.79 -8.14
C GLY A 293 -6.45 -6.19 -7.55
N PHE A 294 -7.57 -6.47 -6.88
CA PHE A 294 -7.94 -7.81 -6.39
C PHE A 294 -8.77 -8.59 -7.43
N ASP A 295 -8.42 -8.43 -8.71
CA ASP A 295 -9.16 -9.01 -9.84
C ASP A 295 -8.52 -10.34 -10.27
N TYR A 296 -9.34 -11.29 -10.70
CA TYR A 296 -8.85 -12.49 -11.37
C TYR A 296 -8.54 -12.20 -12.83
N LEU A 297 -7.27 -12.33 -13.22
CA LEU A 297 -6.77 -12.00 -14.56
C LEU A 297 -6.57 -13.23 -15.46
N GLY A 298 -6.64 -14.43 -14.89
CA GLY A 298 -6.39 -15.71 -15.57
C GLY A 298 -5.51 -16.61 -14.72
N ASP A 299 -5.26 -17.84 -15.16
CA ASP A 299 -4.43 -18.79 -14.41
C ASP A 299 -2.91 -18.56 -14.60
N ASP A 300 -2.51 -17.56 -15.39
CA ASP A 300 -1.09 -17.24 -15.68
C ASP A 300 -0.50 -16.32 -14.60
N PRO A 301 0.48 -16.77 -13.79
CA PRO A 301 1.04 -15.99 -12.69
C PRO A 301 1.67 -14.65 -13.10
N THR A 302 2.21 -14.55 -14.32
CA THR A 302 2.88 -13.30 -14.76
C THR A 302 1.89 -12.15 -14.95
N LEU A 303 0.59 -12.43 -15.03
CA LEU A 303 -0.45 -11.39 -15.12
C LEU A 303 -0.56 -10.58 -13.82
N TYR A 304 -0.04 -11.10 -12.71
CA TYR A 304 -0.22 -10.53 -11.38
C TYR A 304 0.98 -9.70 -10.90
N GLU A 305 2.08 -9.63 -11.66
CA GLU A 305 3.30 -8.89 -11.29
C GLU A 305 3.05 -7.39 -11.03
N ALA A 306 2.04 -6.80 -11.67
CA ALA A 306 1.65 -5.41 -11.44
C ALA A 306 0.74 -5.20 -10.21
N ALA A 307 0.25 -6.29 -9.61
CA ALA A 307 -0.72 -6.28 -8.51
C ALA A 307 -0.18 -6.88 -7.22
N PHE A 308 0.74 -7.85 -7.30
CA PHE A 308 1.29 -8.51 -6.14
C PHE A 308 2.77 -8.86 -6.31
N ASP A 309 3.54 -8.64 -5.25
CA ASP A 309 4.90 -9.17 -5.10
C ASP A 309 4.86 -10.34 -4.10
N GLN A 310 5.44 -11.49 -4.45
CA GLN A 310 5.67 -12.57 -3.49
C GLN A 310 6.95 -12.25 -2.71
N GLU A 311 6.89 -12.16 -1.38
CA GLU A 311 8.03 -11.74 -0.55
C GLU A 311 8.82 -12.91 0.04
N THR A 312 8.13 -14.01 0.38
CA THR A 312 8.75 -15.22 0.96
C THR A 312 8.57 -16.44 0.06
N ALA A 313 9.32 -17.51 0.34
CA ALA A 313 9.26 -18.77 -0.40
C ALA A 313 9.43 -18.62 -1.93
N LYS A 314 10.10 -17.55 -2.38
CA LYS A 314 10.41 -17.30 -3.79
C LYS A 314 11.12 -18.53 -4.37
N ASN A 315 10.69 -18.99 -5.54
CA ASN A 315 11.17 -20.21 -6.21
C ASN A 315 10.83 -21.56 -5.53
N HIS A 316 10.18 -21.55 -4.36
CA HIS A 316 9.76 -22.76 -3.63
C HIS A 316 8.24 -22.97 -3.65
N GLN A 317 7.51 -21.86 -3.65
CA GLN A 317 6.06 -21.76 -3.82
C GLN A 317 5.77 -20.71 -4.89
N ASP A 318 4.61 -20.81 -5.53
CA ASP A 318 4.15 -19.88 -6.57
C ASP A 318 2.85 -19.17 -6.16
N LEU A 319 2.35 -18.32 -7.06
CA LEU A 319 1.14 -17.53 -6.86
C LEU A 319 -0.16 -18.34 -6.91
N ALA A 320 -0.15 -19.67 -7.11
CA ALA A 320 -1.37 -20.45 -7.28
C ALA A 320 -2.39 -20.29 -6.14
N PRO A 321 -2.02 -20.27 -4.85
CA PRO A 321 -2.99 -20.04 -3.77
C PRO A 321 -3.67 -18.67 -3.89
N LEU A 322 -2.91 -17.64 -4.26
CA LEU A 322 -3.43 -16.29 -4.45
C LEU A 322 -4.37 -16.24 -5.65
N ILE A 323 -3.96 -16.82 -6.78
CA ILE A 323 -4.79 -16.89 -7.99
C ILE A 323 -6.08 -17.67 -7.72
N ALA A 324 -6.03 -18.74 -6.93
CA ALA A 324 -7.21 -19.50 -6.52
C ALA A 324 -8.17 -18.66 -5.66
N LEU A 325 -7.66 -17.88 -4.71
CA LEU A 325 -8.47 -16.94 -3.91
C LEU A 325 -9.14 -15.89 -4.81
N LEU A 326 -8.38 -15.27 -5.71
CA LEU A 326 -8.88 -14.25 -6.65
C LEU A 326 -9.97 -14.84 -7.56
N LYS A 327 -9.74 -16.03 -8.11
CA LYS A 327 -10.67 -16.76 -8.97
C LYS A 327 -11.95 -17.13 -8.23
N TRP A 328 -11.83 -17.69 -7.03
CA TRP A 328 -12.97 -18.02 -6.19
C TRP A 328 -13.80 -16.77 -5.90
N ASN A 329 -13.19 -15.71 -5.37
CA ASN A 329 -13.90 -14.48 -5.04
C ASN A 329 -14.63 -13.86 -6.26
N ALA A 330 -14.00 -13.89 -7.44
CA ALA A 330 -14.59 -13.37 -8.67
C ALA A 330 -15.81 -14.18 -9.16
N SER A 331 -15.90 -15.46 -8.81
CA SER A 331 -16.97 -16.37 -9.24
C SER A 331 -18.04 -16.65 -8.18
N ALA A 332 -17.69 -16.51 -6.90
CA ALA A 332 -18.56 -16.86 -5.79
C ALA A 332 -19.75 -15.91 -5.72
N THR A 333 -20.96 -16.47 -5.66
CA THR A 333 -22.17 -15.75 -5.24
C THR A 333 -22.05 -15.26 -3.80
N ASP A 334 -22.92 -14.35 -3.37
CA ASP A 334 -22.88 -13.86 -1.98
C ASP A 334 -23.20 -14.96 -0.95
N GLU A 335 -24.06 -15.91 -1.31
CA GLU A 335 -24.35 -17.09 -0.47
C GLU A 335 -23.12 -18.01 -0.35
N GLU A 336 -22.43 -18.28 -1.46
CA GLU A 336 -21.19 -19.06 -1.47
C GLU A 336 -20.06 -18.34 -0.72
N PHE A 337 -19.98 -17.01 -0.85
CA PHE A 337 -19.00 -16.21 -0.13
C PHE A 337 -19.19 -16.35 1.37
N VAL A 338 -20.40 -16.14 1.88
CA VAL A 338 -20.69 -16.25 3.31
C VAL A 338 -20.39 -17.65 3.85
N THR A 339 -20.71 -18.70 3.08
CA THR A 339 -20.60 -20.09 3.55
C THR A 339 -19.22 -20.72 3.37
N ALA A 340 -18.36 -20.15 2.52
CA ALA A 340 -17.05 -20.71 2.21
C ALA A 340 -15.86 -19.77 2.47
N LEU A 341 -16.08 -18.50 2.89
CA LEU A 341 -14.99 -17.57 3.16
C LEU A 341 -13.96 -18.13 4.15
N ASP A 342 -14.42 -18.84 5.19
CA ASP A 342 -13.56 -19.47 6.19
C ASP A 342 -12.69 -20.61 5.65
N GLN A 343 -12.96 -21.12 4.44
CA GLN A 343 -12.08 -22.08 3.77
C GLN A 343 -10.90 -21.41 3.07
N HIS A 344 -10.97 -20.08 2.90
CA HIS A 344 -10.00 -19.30 2.14
C HIS A 344 -9.27 -18.27 3.00
N ILE A 345 -9.96 -17.63 3.94
CA ILE A 345 -9.41 -16.56 4.80
C ILE A 345 -9.76 -16.86 6.25
N ASP A 346 -8.83 -16.61 7.17
CA ASP A 346 -9.14 -16.58 8.60
C ASP A 346 -10.09 -15.41 8.87
N THR A 347 -11.38 -15.73 9.03
CA THR A 347 -12.45 -14.73 9.21
C THR A 347 -12.35 -13.99 10.54
N VAL A 348 -11.75 -14.61 11.57
CA VAL A 348 -11.53 -13.95 12.87
C VAL A 348 -10.45 -12.90 12.72
N SER A 349 -9.31 -13.25 12.12
CA SER A 349 -8.24 -12.28 11.85
C SER A 349 -8.71 -11.19 10.88
N LEU A 350 -9.48 -11.51 9.83
CA LEU A 350 -10.03 -10.50 8.93
C LEU A 350 -10.94 -9.50 9.67
N ALA A 351 -11.84 -9.99 10.53
CA ALA A 351 -12.72 -9.13 11.32
C ALA A 351 -11.92 -8.21 12.26
N ARG A 352 -10.86 -8.75 12.88
CA ARG A 352 -9.98 -8.00 13.77
C ARG A 352 -9.15 -6.96 13.03
N TYR A 353 -8.58 -7.31 11.88
CA TYR A 353 -7.90 -6.39 10.98
C TYR A 353 -8.82 -5.22 10.61
N ILE A 354 -10.06 -5.48 10.15
CA ILE A 354 -10.99 -4.41 9.76
C ILE A 354 -11.32 -3.51 10.95
N ALA A 355 -11.58 -4.09 12.12
CA ALA A 355 -11.86 -3.34 13.34
C ALA A 355 -10.67 -2.48 13.79
N LEU A 356 -9.45 -3.03 13.68
CA LEU A 356 -8.22 -2.32 14.01
C LEU A 356 -8.01 -1.12 13.08
N GLN A 357 -8.19 -1.28 11.77
CA GLN A 357 -8.04 -0.18 10.82
C GLN A 357 -9.05 0.95 11.06
N GLU A 358 -10.29 0.60 11.44
CA GLU A 358 -11.32 1.57 11.83
C GLU A 358 -10.92 2.32 13.11
N LEU A 359 -10.48 1.61 14.16
CA LEU A 359 -10.08 2.19 15.45
C LEU A 359 -8.77 2.99 15.39
N LEU A 360 -7.92 2.71 14.42
CA LEU A 360 -6.73 3.50 14.11
C LEU A 360 -7.03 4.67 13.16
N ASP A 361 -8.28 4.81 12.68
CA ASP A 361 -8.69 5.79 11.67
C ASP A 361 -7.77 5.81 10.43
N ASN A 362 -7.40 4.62 9.95
CA ASN A 362 -6.51 4.49 8.81
C ASN A 362 -7.31 4.34 7.51
N PHE A 363 -7.42 5.44 6.76
CA PHE A 363 -8.13 5.46 5.49
C PHE A 363 -7.37 4.76 4.35
N ASP A 364 -6.05 4.59 4.49
CA ASP A 364 -5.16 4.06 3.45
C ASP A 364 -4.84 2.57 3.67
N ASP A 365 -5.80 1.83 4.23
CA ASP A 365 -5.67 0.40 4.49
C ASP A 365 -5.82 -0.45 3.20
N MET A 366 -6.15 -1.73 3.31
CA MET A 366 -6.37 -2.60 2.14
C MET A 366 -7.41 -2.09 1.13
N ALA A 367 -8.38 -1.28 1.57
CA ALA A 367 -9.39 -0.65 0.70
C ALA A 367 -9.04 0.80 0.34
N GLY A 368 -7.91 1.29 0.84
CA GLY A 368 -7.36 2.61 0.56
C GLY A 368 -6.66 2.69 -0.80
N PRO A 369 -6.33 3.92 -1.25
CA PRO A 369 -5.69 4.14 -2.54
C PRO A 369 -4.29 3.50 -2.67
N GLY A 370 -3.55 3.40 -1.57
CA GLY A 370 -2.23 2.79 -1.47
C GLY A 370 -2.26 1.26 -1.47
N LYS A 371 -3.41 0.65 -1.11
CA LYS A 371 -3.59 -0.80 -0.98
C LYS A 371 -2.57 -1.40 -0.02
N ASN A 372 -2.46 -0.80 1.16
CA ASN A 372 -1.39 -1.12 2.09
C ASN A 372 -1.70 -2.37 2.92
N TYR A 373 -1.51 -3.54 2.31
CA TYR A 373 -1.64 -4.83 2.99
C TYR A 373 -0.74 -5.91 2.37
N TYR A 374 -0.47 -6.94 3.16
CA TYR A 374 0.00 -8.24 2.67
C TYR A 374 -1.05 -9.30 2.93
N LEU A 375 -0.87 -10.44 2.28
CA LEU A 375 -1.60 -11.67 2.49
C LEU A 375 -0.60 -12.75 2.88
N TRP A 376 -0.74 -13.29 4.08
CA TRP A 376 -0.02 -14.48 4.51
C TRP A 376 -0.85 -15.71 4.16
N TYR A 377 -0.32 -16.62 3.36
CA TYR A 377 -0.92 -17.92 3.09
C TYR A 377 -0.24 -18.99 3.93
N ASP A 378 -0.95 -19.53 4.92
CA ASP A 378 -0.47 -20.60 5.76
C ASP A 378 -0.54 -21.95 5.02
N LEU A 379 0.58 -22.66 4.92
CA LEU A 379 0.63 -23.93 4.19
C LEU A 379 0.02 -25.11 4.95
N ASP A 380 -0.20 -25.00 6.26
CA ASP A 380 -0.83 -26.03 7.08
C ASP A 380 -2.35 -25.87 7.08
N THR A 381 -2.86 -24.66 7.34
CA THR A 381 -4.30 -24.39 7.38
C THR A 381 -4.91 -24.16 6.00
N LYS A 382 -4.08 -23.79 5.01
CA LYS A 382 -4.50 -23.38 3.66
C LYS A 382 -5.40 -22.15 3.65
N GLN A 383 -5.31 -21.30 4.68
CA GLN A 383 -6.04 -20.05 4.80
C GLN A 383 -5.10 -18.85 4.62
N PHE A 384 -5.70 -17.74 4.20
CA PHE A 384 -5.07 -16.44 4.15
C PHE A 384 -5.34 -15.61 5.40
N THR A 385 -4.33 -14.87 5.85
CA THR A 385 -4.41 -13.83 6.87
C THR A 385 -4.04 -12.49 6.24
N VAL A 386 -4.84 -11.44 6.48
CA VAL A 386 -4.51 -10.07 6.04
C VAL A 386 -3.54 -9.46 7.04
N VAL A 387 -2.46 -8.87 6.53
CA VAL A 387 -1.39 -8.29 7.35
C VAL A 387 -1.28 -6.80 7.09
N ASN A 388 -1.15 -6.03 8.18
CA ASN A 388 -1.05 -4.58 8.16
C ASN A 388 0.22 -4.10 7.43
N TRP A 389 0.11 -2.98 6.71
CA TRP A 389 1.25 -2.30 6.10
C TRP A 389 1.01 -0.79 6.07
N ASP A 390 2.09 -0.01 6.00
CA ASP A 390 2.08 1.45 5.82
C ASP A 390 1.07 2.19 6.72
N LEU A 391 1.34 2.20 8.02
CA LEU A 391 0.49 2.89 9.00
C LEU A 391 0.85 4.37 9.15
N ASN A 392 1.54 4.94 8.16
CA ASN A 392 1.99 6.33 8.18
C ASN A 392 0.83 7.34 8.12
N LEU A 393 -0.37 6.89 7.77
CA LEU A 393 -1.61 7.70 7.75
C LEU A 393 -2.57 7.33 8.89
N ALA A 394 -2.29 6.25 9.63
CA ALA A 394 -3.04 5.90 10.83
C ALA A 394 -2.87 6.97 11.92
N LEU A 395 -3.95 7.22 12.68
CA LEU A 395 -4.05 8.23 13.74
C LEU A 395 -3.62 9.65 13.31
N SER A 396 -3.55 9.91 12.00
CA SER A 396 -3.18 11.23 11.49
C SER A 396 -4.40 12.14 11.38
N SER A 397 -4.18 13.46 11.49
CA SER A 397 -5.24 14.46 11.29
C SER A 397 -5.83 14.47 9.87
N LEU A 398 -5.14 13.84 8.91
CA LEU A 398 -5.60 13.58 7.54
C LEU A 398 -6.57 12.39 7.45
N GLY A 399 -6.53 11.44 8.40
CA GLY A 399 -7.50 10.33 8.50
C GLY A 399 -8.90 10.81 8.91
N GLY A 400 -8.97 11.91 9.65
CA GLY A 400 -10.22 12.53 10.03
C GLY A 400 -9.95 13.65 11.04
N GLY A 401 -10.09 14.89 10.58
CA GLY A 401 -9.93 16.07 11.43
C GLY A 401 -11.02 16.18 12.52
N PRO A 402 -10.90 17.17 13.42
CA PRO A 402 -11.79 17.34 14.56
C PRO A 402 -13.26 17.44 14.09
N GLY A 403 -14.08 16.48 14.52
CA GLY A 403 -15.47 16.33 14.05
C GLY A 403 -15.68 15.32 12.92
N GLY A 404 -14.71 14.46 12.63
CA GLY A 404 -14.91 13.22 11.85
C GLY A 404 -15.36 13.42 10.41
N ARG A 405 -14.97 14.54 9.78
CA ARG A 405 -15.39 14.90 8.40
C ARG A 405 -14.23 15.13 7.44
N GLY A 406 -12.98 14.83 7.80
CA GLY A 406 -11.82 15.14 6.94
C GLY A 406 -11.72 14.29 5.68
N LEU A 407 -11.90 12.96 5.81
CA LEU A 407 -11.78 12.02 4.69
C LEU A 407 -12.87 10.94 4.66
N SER A 408 -13.63 10.76 5.74
CA SER A 408 -14.80 9.85 5.82
C SER A 408 -15.89 10.18 4.80
N VAL A 409 -16.00 11.46 4.38
CA VAL A 409 -16.92 11.87 3.30
C VAL A 409 -16.43 11.39 1.93
N MET A 410 -15.13 11.14 1.72
CA MET A 410 -14.66 10.55 0.45
C MET A 410 -15.11 9.10 0.27
N LYS A 411 -15.40 8.38 1.35
CA LYS A 411 -16.03 7.05 1.29
C LYS A 411 -17.46 7.11 0.72
N ASP A 412 -18.16 8.22 0.95
CA ASP A 412 -19.54 8.46 0.49
C ASP A 412 -19.62 9.27 -0.82
N ILE A 413 -18.48 9.70 -1.39
CA ILE A 413 -18.43 10.44 -2.65
C ILE A 413 -18.34 9.47 -3.82
N ASP A 414 -19.39 9.44 -4.65
CA ASP A 414 -19.37 8.74 -5.93
C ASP A 414 -18.52 9.50 -6.96
N PHE A 415 -17.22 9.21 -6.96
CA PHE A 415 -16.26 9.76 -7.92
C PHE A 415 -16.56 9.33 -9.36
N SER A 416 -17.27 8.21 -9.55
CA SER A 416 -17.72 7.72 -10.86
C SER A 416 -18.78 8.65 -11.45
N ALA A 417 -19.75 9.08 -10.64
CA ALA A 417 -20.75 10.06 -11.04
C ALA A 417 -20.15 11.45 -11.31
N MET A 418 -19.15 11.85 -10.53
CA MET A 418 -18.41 13.10 -10.76
C MET A 418 -17.63 13.05 -12.09
N GLN A 419 -16.94 11.94 -12.38
CA GLN A 419 -16.23 11.75 -13.64
C GLN A 419 -17.19 11.68 -14.84
N ALA A 420 -18.32 11.00 -14.70
CA ALA A 420 -19.38 10.99 -15.72
C ALA A 420 -20.01 12.38 -15.96
N CYS A 421 -20.09 13.24 -14.94
CA CYS A 421 -20.48 14.65 -15.11
C CYS A 421 -19.43 15.44 -15.89
N VAL A 422 -18.15 15.31 -15.52
CA VAL A 422 -17.03 15.99 -16.19
C VAL A 422 -16.92 15.57 -17.66
N GLU A 423 -17.13 14.30 -17.97
CA GLU A 423 -17.15 13.79 -19.35
C GLU A 423 -18.35 14.29 -20.15
N ARG A 424 -19.52 14.45 -19.50
CA ARG A 424 -20.71 15.05 -20.12
C ARG A 424 -20.50 16.52 -20.46
N VAL A 425 -19.96 17.30 -19.52
CA VAL A 425 -19.66 18.73 -19.72
C VAL A 425 -18.55 18.93 -20.77
N ARG A 426 -17.54 18.04 -20.80
CA ARG A 426 -16.50 18.05 -21.85
C ARG A 426 -17.02 17.61 -23.21
N GLY A 427 -18.02 16.74 -23.26
CA GLY A 427 -18.68 16.27 -24.49
C GLY A 427 -19.50 17.34 -25.22
N GLU A 428 -19.85 18.44 -24.55
CA GLU A 428 -20.61 19.55 -25.15
C GLU A 428 -19.72 20.60 -25.85
N GLU A 429 -18.39 20.58 -25.68
CA GLU A 429 -17.46 21.55 -26.29
C GLU A 429 -16.61 21.01 -27.47
N GLY A 430 -16.83 19.77 -27.93
CA GLY A 430 -15.97 19.19 -28.98
C GLY A 430 -16.70 18.23 -29.93
N GLY A 431 -17.34 18.75 -30.97
CA GLY A 431 -17.89 17.95 -32.05
C GLY A 431 -16.81 17.39 -32.99
N GLY A 432 -16.79 16.06 -33.17
CA GLY A 432 -16.30 15.40 -34.38
C GLY A 432 -15.17 14.36 -34.20
N GLY A 433 -15.47 13.07 -34.42
CA GLY A 433 -14.48 12.00 -34.65
C GLY A 433 -15.01 10.60 -34.33
N GLY A 434 -15.00 9.68 -35.31
CA GLY A 434 -15.62 8.35 -35.26
C GLY A 434 -14.91 7.27 -34.40
N PRO A 435 -15.41 6.02 -34.41
CA PRO A 435 -15.12 4.99 -33.41
C PRO A 435 -13.87 4.17 -33.78
N GLU A 436 -12.94 4.02 -32.85
CA GLU A 436 -12.10 2.82 -32.59
C GLU A 436 -10.88 3.19 -31.73
N ALA A 437 -10.92 2.84 -30.44
CA ALA A 437 -9.78 2.47 -29.60
C ALA A 437 -10.31 2.11 -28.20
N ARG A 438 -10.54 0.82 -27.94
CA ARG A 438 -10.70 0.31 -26.58
C ARG A 438 -9.32 0.29 -25.91
N GLY A 439 -9.15 1.07 -24.86
CA GLY A 439 -7.96 1.09 -24.00
C GLY A 439 -7.33 2.47 -23.90
N GLY A 440 -7.82 3.30 -22.98
CA GLY A 440 -7.23 4.59 -22.62
C GLY A 440 -7.40 4.87 -21.11
N PRO A 441 -6.45 5.57 -20.45
CA PRO A 441 -6.24 5.52 -19.01
C PRO A 441 -7.21 6.44 -18.26
N GLY A 442 -8.26 5.85 -17.68
CA GLY A 442 -9.16 6.50 -16.73
C GLY A 442 -8.86 6.05 -15.30
N GLY A 443 -7.75 6.51 -14.73
CA GLY A 443 -7.35 6.21 -13.35
C GLY A 443 -8.08 7.10 -12.34
N GLY A 444 -9.37 6.83 -12.09
CA GLY A 444 -10.02 7.33 -10.89
C GLY A 444 -9.47 6.60 -9.66
N MET A 445 -9.39 7.28 -8.51
CA MET A 445 -9.02 6.67 -7.22
C MET A 445 -10.07 5.62 -6.85
N ARG A 446 -9.79 4.35 -7.18
CA ARG A 446 -10.64 3.21 -6.83
C ARG A 446 -10.40 2.86 -5.36
N MET A 447 -11.33 3.30 -4.51
CA MET A 447 -11.45 2.84 -3.13
C MET A 447 -12.24 1.52 -3.09
N GLY A 448 -12.09 0.76 -2.01
CA GLY A 448 -12.80 -0.49 -1.77
C GLY A 448 -11.93 -1.72 -1.95
N HIS A 449 -12.32 -2.81 -1.30
CA HIS A 449 -11.65 -4.10 -1.44
C HIS A 449 -12.72 -5.20 -1.46
N PRO A 450 -12.82 -6.02 -2.53
CA PRO A 450 -13.93 -6.95 -2.72
C PRO A 450 -14.23 -7.85 -1.52
N ILE A 451 -13.20 -8.40 -0.87
CA ILE A 451 -13.38 -9.22 0.34
C ILE A 451 -13.93 -8.39 1.51
N LYS A 452 -13.37 -7.21 1.79
CA LYS A 452 -13.76 -6.35 2.92
C LYS A 452 -15.19 -5.85 2.73
N ASP A 453 -15.52 -5.43 1.52
CA ASP A 453 -16.83 -4.89 1.18
C ASP A 453 -17.92 -5.96 1.32
N ARG A 454 -17.69 -7.17 0.80
CA ARG A 454 -18.62 -8.30 0.95
C ARG A 454 -18.74 -8.78 2.38
N PHE A 455 -17.63 -8.83 3.13
CA PHE A 455 -17.62 -9.21 4.55
C PHE A 455 -18.48 -8.25 5.38
N LEU A 456 -18.30 -6.94 5.19
CA LEU A 456 -19.07 -5.91 5.90
C LEU A 456 -20.53 -5.79 5.43
N ALA A 457 -20.85 -6.22 4.21
CA ALA A 457 -22.21 -6.22 3.69
C ALA A 457 -23.05 -7.41 4.19
N ALA A 458 -22.40 -8.56 4.50
CA ALA A 458 -23.09 -9.77 4.92
C ALA A 458 -23.55 -9.69 6.40
N PRO A 459 -24.86 -9.88 6.69
CA PRO A 459 -25.37 -9.91 8.07
C PRO A 459 -24.74 -11.00 8.93
N GLU A 460 -24.33 -12.12 8.34
CA GLU A 460 -23.77 -13.29 9.01
C GLU A 460 -22.43 -12.99 9.70
N PHE A 461 -21.67 -12.01 9.20
CA PHE A 461 -20.39 -11.61 9.77
C PHE A 461 -20.51 -10.47 10.79
N GLN A 462 -21.67 -9.83 10.95
CA GLN A 462 -21.82 -8.64 11.82
C GLN A 462 -21.56 -8.96 13.30
N ALA A 463 -22.00 -10.12 13.78
CA ALA A 463 -21.75 -10.54 15.15
C ALA A 463 -20.26 -10.83 15.39
N LEU A 464 -19.57 -11.38 14.39
CA LEU A 464 -18.13 -11.62 14.41
C LEU A 464 -17.37 -10.29 14.42
N TYR A 465 -17.71 -9.37 13.52
CA TYR A 465 -17.11 -8.04 13.45
C TYR A 465 -17.29 -7.26 14.76
N ALA A 466 -18.50 -7.19 15.31
CA ALA A 466 -18.76 -6.47 16.55
C ALA A 466 -17.98 -7.05 17.75
N ARG A 467 -17.79 -8.38 17.79
CA ARG A 467 -16.98 -9.03 18.81
C ARG A 467 -15.51 -8.67 18.70
N GLU A 468 -14.93 -8.76 17.50
CA GLU A 468 -13.52 -8.41 17.32
C GLU A 468 -13.30 -6.90 17.50
N TYR A 469 -14.25 -6.04 17.09
CA TYR A 469 -14.21 -4.61 17.38
C TYR A 469 -14.14 -4.31 18.87
N ALA A 470 -15.00 -4.92 19.68
CA ALA A 470 -14.94 -4.76 21.13
C ALA A 470 -13.61 -5.26 21.71
N THR A 471 -13.09 -6.37 21.17
CA THR A 471 -11.80 -6.96 21.57
C THR A 471 -10.65 -5.99 21.33
N VAL A 472 -10.55 -5.45 20.11
CA VAL A 472 -9.53 -4.46 19.74
C VAL A 472 -9.71 -3.18 20.56
N TYR A 473 -10.94 -2.66 20.66
CA TYR A 473 -11.21 -1.47 21.45
C TYR A 473 -10.71 -1.60 22.88
N HIS A 474 -10.99 -2.74 23.54
CA HIS A 474 -10.53 -2.96 24.91
C HIS A 474 -9.00 -3.09 25.00
N ALA A 475 -8.35 -3.70 24.00
CA ALA A 475 -6.89 -3.77 23.95
C ALA A 475 -6.24 -2.38 23.83
N LEU A 476 -6.81 -1.50 23.00
CA LEU A 476 -6.22 -0.19 22.71
C LEU A 476 -6.63 0.89 23.73
N PHE A 477 -7.92 0.93 24.07
CA PHE A 477 -8.58 2.03 24.80
C PHE A 477 -9.27 1.58 26.09
N GLY A 478 -9.25 0.28 26.43
CA GLY A 478 -9.80 -0.23 27.69
C GLY A 478 -8.98 0.16 28.93
N GLY A 479 -7.75 0.64 28.73
CA GLY A 479 -6.83 1.11 29.75
C GLY A 479 -5.99 2.29 29.27
N ASP A 480 -4.79 2.46 29.83
CA ASP A 480 -3.86 3.56 29.52
C ASP A 480 -2.70 3.13 28.59
N TYR A 481 -2.80 1.97 27.93
CA TYR A 481 -1.73 1.43 27.10
C TYR A 481 -1.32 2.41 25.98
N ALA A 482 -2.28 2.87 25.17
CA ALA A 482 -1.98 3.77 24.04
C ALA A 482 -1.35 5.10 24.48
N SER A 483 -1.85 5.69 25.56
CA SER A 483 -1.31 6.96 26.08
C SER A 483 0.05 6.79 26.77
N THR A 484 0.25 5.67 27.48
CA THR A 484 1.55 5.30 28.08
C THR A 484 2.59 5.06 26.99
N GLU A 485 2.23 4.36 25.92
CA GLU A 485 3.15 4.06 24.83
C GLU A 485 3.50 5.31 24.01
N LEU A 486 2.54 6.19 23.76
CA LEU A 486 2.82 7.51 23.17
C LEU A 486 3.80 8.31 24.03
N ALA A 487 3.62 8.33 25.36
CA ALA A 487 4.54 9.01 26.26
C ALA A 487 5.96 8.40 26.22
N ARG A 488 6.05 7.06 26.21
CA ARG A 488 7.33 6.35 26.11
C ARG A 488 8.06 6.65 24.80
N LEU A 489 7.38 6.57 23.66
CA LEU A 489 7.95 6.89 22.35
C LEU A 489 8.39 8.36 22.28
N THR A 490 7.60 9.28 22.86
CA THR A 490 7.98 10.69 22.96
C THR A 490 9.29 10.88 23.72
N GLU A 491 9.48 10.15 24.84
CA GLU A 491 10.72 10.21 25.62
C GLU A 491 11.92 9.70 24.82
N ILE A 492 11.77 8.60 24.07
CA ILE A 492 12.81 8.07 23.18
C ILE A 492 13.19 9.11 22.11
N VAL A 493 12.20 9.68 21.42
CA VAL A 493 12.42 10.72 20.40
C VAL A 493 13.13 11.94 21.01
N ALA A 494 12.65 12.43 22.16
CA ALA A 494 13.24 13.58 22.82
C ALA A 494 14.70 13.31 23.28
N SER A 495 15.00 12.08 23.71
CA SER A 495 16.35 11.68 24.15
C SER A 495 17.39 11.75 23.04
N SER A 496 16.98 11.72 21.77
CA SER A 496 17.89 11.86 20.61
C SER A 496 18.57 13.23 20.56
N GLY A 497 17.91 14.28 21.07
CA GLY A 497 18.35 15.67 20.87
C GLY A 497 18.28 16.16 19.41
N LEU A 498 17.67 15.39 18.50
CA LEU A 498 17.59 15.68 17.06
C LEU A 498 16.21 16.19 16.62
N ALA A 499 15.17 16.00 17.43
CA ALA A 499 13.82 16.48 17.15
C ALA A 499 13.61 17.92 17.62
N ASP A 500 12.88 18.72 16.86
CA ASP A 500 12.40 20.03 17.29
C ASP A 500 11.37 19.85 18.41
N SER A 501 11.65 20.43 19.57
CA SER A 501 10.84 20.22 20.77
C SER A 501 9.46 20.88 20.68
N GLU A 502 9.30 21.97 19.93
CA GLU A 502 8.00 22.61 19.76
C GLU A 502 7.11 21.74 18.86
N LYS A 503 7.64 21.34 17.71
CA LYS A 503 6.91 20.48 16.76
C LYS A 503 6.60 19.09 17.32
N LEU A 504 7.52 18.50 18.08
CA LEU A 504 7.28 17.23 18.75
C LEU A 504 6.11 17.33 19.75
N ASN A 505 6.03 18.44 20.51
CA ASN A 505 4.93 18.65 21.44
C ASN A 505 3.59 18.86 20.71
N GLU A 506 3.59 19.52 19.55
CA GLU A 506 2.41 19.64 18.69
C GLU A 506 1.96 18.27 18.17
N GLU A 507 2.86 17.46 17.62
CA GLU A 507 2.57 16.09 17.15
C GLU A 507 1.98 15.22 18.27
N VAL A 508 2.54 15.29 19.47
CA VAL A 508 2.03 14.55 20.64
C VAL A 508 0.65 15.05 21.07
N ALA A 509 0.40 16.35 21.03
CA ALA A 509 -0.90 16.91 21.38
C ALA A 509 -2.00 16.50 20.39
N ASP A 510 -1.69 16.49 19.09
CA ASP A 510 -2.58 16.02 18.04
C ASP A 510 -2.89 14.53 18.21
N LEU A 511 -1.88 13.70 18.46
CA LEU A 511 -2.07 12.27 18.70
C LEU A 511 -2.89 11.99 19.96
N ARG A 512 -2.66 12.72 21.06
CA ARG A 512 -3.50 12.59 22.27
C ARG A 512 -4.96 12.92 21.98
N THR A 513 -5.20 14.01 21.27
CA THR A 513 -6.55 14.40 20.86
C THR A 513 -7.19 13.29 20.02
N LYS A 514 -6.43 12.71 19.08
CA LYS A 514 -6.93 11.63 18.24
C LYS A 514 -7.25 10.36 19.02
N LEU A 515 -6.40 9.97 19.96
CA LEU A 515 -6.64 8.83 20.85
C LEU A 515 -7.90 9.05 21.70
N ASP A 516 -8.11 10.26 22.23
CA ASP A 516 -9.31 10.61 22.99
C ASP A 516 -10.58 10.53 22.12
N GLU A 517 -10.51 11.00 20.86
CA GLU A 517 -11.60 10.87 19.89
C GLU A 517 -11.95 9.41 19.58
N GLN A 518 -10.94 8.56 19.33
CA GLN A 518 -11.15 7.12 19.06
C GLN A 518 -11.68 6.39 20.29
N ALA A 519 -11.16 6.69 21.48
CA ALA A 519 -11.67 6.13 22.72
C ALA A 519 -13.15 6.50 22.97
N ALA A 520 -13.56 7.71 22.57
CA ALA A 520 -14.94 8.19 22.71
C ALA A 520 -15.96 7.45 21.83
N LEU A 521 -15.53 6.70 20.80
CA LEU A 521 -16.42 5.86 19.98
C LEU A 521 -17.07 4.73 20.79
N GLY A 522 -16.38 4.26 21.83
CA GLY A 522 -16.83 3.15 22.67
C GLY A 522 -16.60 1.77 22.05
N PRO A 523 -16.87 0.69 22.81
CA PRO A 523 -16.57 -0.70 22.39
C PRO A 523 -17.58 -1.30 21.41
N VAL A 524 -18.58 -0.53 20.98
CA VAL A 524 -19.62 -1.00 20.08
C VAL A 524 -19.46 -0.25 18.77
N PRO A 525 -19.24 -0.93 17.63
CA PRO A 525 -19.08 -0.24 16.36
C PRO A 525 -20.37 0.50 16.01
N ALA A 526 -20.23 1.65 15.35
CA ALA A 526 -21.38 2.31 14.74
C ALA A 526 -22.04 1.33 13.77
N ALA A 527 -23.38 1.27 13.78
CA ALA A 527 -24.11 0.36 12.91
C ALA A 527 -23.72 0.62 11.45
N THR A 528 -23.17 -0.39 10.78
CA THR A 528 -22.87 -0.32 9.35
C THR A 528 -24.21 -0.05 8.65
N PRO A 529 -24.35 1.05 7.88
CA PRO A 529 -25.56 1.25 7.11
C PRO A 529 -25.65 0.11 6.11
N VAL A 530 -26.51 -0.87 6.40
CA VAL A 530 -26.89 -1.90 5.44
C VAL A 530 -27.44 -1.15 4.24
N ALA A 531 -26.75 -1.20 3.11
CA ALA A 531 -27.28 -0.67 1.86
C ALA A 531 -28.61 -1.38 1.63
N ALA A 532 -29.72 -0.66 1.83
CA ALA A 532 -31.04 -1.21 1.68
C ALA A 532 -31.17 -1.73 0.25
N THR A 533 -31.26 -3.04 0.07
CA THR A 533 -31.58 -3.63 -1.22
C THR A 533 -32.94 -3.07 -1.63
N PRO A 534 -33.05 -2.33 -2.76
CA PRO A 534 -34.35 -1.85 -3.21
C PRO A 534 -35.14 -3.08 -3.69
N GLY A 535 -36.00 -3.63 -2.83
CA GLY A 535 -36.88 -4.74 -3.18
C GLY A 535 -37.18 -5.76 -2.07
N ALA A 536 -36.47 -5.74 -0.94
CA ALA A 536 -36.81 -6.63 0.16
C ALA A 536 -38.06 -6.11 0.90
N THR A 537 -39.20 -6.73 0.63
CA THR A 537 -40.41 -6.50 1.43
C THR A 537 -40.14 -7.01 2.86
N PRO A 538 -40.45 -6.25 3.93
CA PRO A 538 -40.22 -6.72 5.28
C PRO A 538 -41.05 -7.99 5.50
N LEU A 539 -40.41 -9.08 5.96
CA LEU A 539 -41.15 -10.25 6.44
C LEU A 539 -42.02 -9.80 7.61
N ALA A 540 -43.33 -9.99 7.47
CA ALA A 540 -44.29 -9.71 8.53
C ALA A 540 -43.91 -10.46 9.81
N ALA A 541 -43.90 -9.73 10.93
CA ALA A 541 -43.66 -10.29 12.26
C ALA A 541 -44.62 -11.46 12.52
N ALA A 542 -44.06 -12.60 12.95
CA ALA A 542 -44.84 -13.74 13.40
C ALA A 542 -45.70 -13.34 14.62
N PRO A 543 -46.98 -13.73 14.69
CA PRO A 543 -47.83 -13.41 15.82
C PRO A 543 -47.33 -14.13 17.08
N ALA A 544 -47.33 -13.40 18.20
CA ALA A 544 -46.99 -13.91 19.53
C ALA A 544 -47.89 -15.10 19.88
N ARG A 545 -47.26 -16.19 20.35
CA ARG A 545 -47.97 -17.29 21.01
C ARG A 545 -48.47 -16.78 22.37
N GLU A 546 -49.78 -16.80 22.56
CA GLU A 546 -50.39 -16.78 23.89
C GLU A 546 -49.92 -18.00 24.68
N GLU A 547 -49.22 -17.77 25.79
CA GLU A 547 -49.02 -18.78 26.83
C GLU A 547 -50.33 -18.94 27.62
N ASN A 548 -50.92 -20.13 27.54
CA ASN A 548 -51.83 -20.63 28.55
C ASN A 548 -51.00 -21.23 29.69
N VAL A 549 -50.98 -20.58 30.86
CA VAL A 549 -51.29 -21.11 32.21
C VAL A 549 -51.25 -19.96 33.21
#